data_AF-A0A944CMA0-F1
#
_entry.id   AF-A0A944CMA0-F1
#
_cell.length_a   1.000
_cell.length_b   1.000
_cell.length_c   1.000
_cell.angle_alpha   90.00
_cell.angle_beta   90.00
_cell.angle_gamma   90.00
#
_symmetry.space_group_name_H-M   'P 1'
#
loop_
_entity.id
_entity.type
_entity.pdbx_description
1 polymer ?
#
loop_
_entity_poly.entity_id
_entity_poly.type
_entity_poly.pdbx_seq_one_letter_code
_entity_poly.pdbx_strand_id
1 'polypeptide(L)' 'MVKISSLWEITDEKLIEAYQKATLLNLDETFIEMLIDEIESRGIGSLICSYVS' A
#
# COMPACT_ATOMS: atom_id res chain seq x y z
N MET A 1 23.45 -6.09 -10.18
CA MET A 1 23.13 -5.55 -8.84
C MET A 1 21.68 -5.13 -8.88
N VAL A 2 20.78 -5.97 -8.35
CA VAL A 2 19.35 -5.64 -8.32
C VAL A 2 19.21 -4.50 -7.31
N LYS A 3 18.81 -3.31 -7.77
CA LYS A 3 18.43 -2.23 -6.85
C LYS A 3 17.20 -2.74 -6.11
N ILE A 4 17.40 -3.13 -4.85
CA ILE A 4 16.30 -3.35 -3.93
C ILE A 4 15.78 -1.95 -3.65
N SER A 5 14.90 -1.46 -4.52
CA SER A 5 14.17 -0.23 -4.26
C SER A 5 13.32 -0.50 -3.04
N SER A 6 13.80 0.00 -1.91
CA SER A 6 13.10 -0.09 -0.64
C SER A 6 11.67 0.44 -0.84
N LEU A 7 10.69 -0.09 -0.10
CA LEU A 7 9.32 0.43 0.03
C LEU A 7 9.23 1.94 0.38
N TRP A 8 10.36 2.60 0.52
CA TRP A 8 10.53 4.02 0.77
C TRP A 8 10.63 4.86 -0.52
N GLU A 9 10.88 4.25 -1.69
CA GLU A 9 10.94 4.94 -2.99
C GLU A 9 9.61 4.93 -3.76
N ILE A 10 8.58 4.27 -3.21
CA ILE A 10 7.24 4.20 -3.80
C ILE A 10 6.47 5.48 -3.47
N THR A 11 5.90 6.10 -4.50
CA THR A 11 5.03 7.27 -4.35
C THR A 11 3.70 6.88 -3.72
N ASP A 12 3.02 7.84 -3.10
CA ASP A 12 1.73 7.61 -2.45
C ASP A 12 0.71 6.97 -3.39
N GLU A 13 0.64 7.44 -4.65
CA GLU A 13 -0.22 6.86 -5.70
C GLU A 13 0.04 5.37 -5.92
N LYS A 14 1.31 4.98 -6.02
CA LYS A 14 1.70 3.59 -6.23
C LYS A 14 1.47 2.74 -4.99
N LEU A 15 1.60 3.32 -3.80
CA LEU A 15 1.34 2.62 -2.53
C LEU A 15 -0.15 2.27 -2.42
N ILE A 16 -1.02 3.22 -2.74
CA ILE A 16 -2.47 3.00 -2.81
C ILE A 16 -2.83 1.97 -3.89
N GLU A 17 -2.22 2.07 -5.09
CA GLU A 17 -2.43 1.10 -6.16
C GLU A 17 -1.99 -0.32 -5.76
N ALA A 18 -0.85 -0.43 -5.06
CA ALA A 18 -0.35 -1.70 -4.55
C ALA A 18 -1.30 -2.31 -3.52
N TYR A 19 -1.81 -1.49 -2.59
CA TYR A 19 -2.83 -1.92 -1.62
C TYR A 19 -4.10 -2.43 -2.31
N GLN A 20 -4.65 -1.65 -3.24
CA GLN A 20 -5.86 -2.04 -3.98
C GLN A 20 -5.65 -3.36 -4.74
N LYS A 21 -4.52 -3.51 -5.45
CA LYS A 21 -4.18 -4.74 -6.17
C LYS A 21 -3.98 -5.93 -5.24
N ALA A 22 -3.32 -5.72 -4.10
CA ALA A 22 -3.08 -6.77 -3.12
C ALA A 22 -4.40 -7.30 -2.55
N THR A 23 -5.32 -6.40 -2.21
CA THR A 23 -6.68 -6.75 -1.76
C THR A 23 -7.49 -7.44 -2.85
N LEU A 24 -7.46 -6.94 -4.10
CA LEU A 24 -8.18 -7.55 -5.23
C LEU A 24 -7.68 -8.96 -5.58
N LEU A 25 -6.37 -9.18 -5.47
CA LEU A 25 -5.75 -10.47 -5.74
C LEU A 25 -5.79 -11.43 -4.54
N ASN A 26 -6.36 -11.00 -3.41
CA ASN A 26 -6.36 -11.76 -2.16
C ASN A 26 -4.95 -12.25 -1.80
N LEU A 27 -3.97 -11.33 -1.87
CA LEU A 27 -2.61 -11.61 -1.45
C LEU A 27 -2.54 -11.82 0.07
N ASP A 28 -1.36 -12.22 0.53
CA ASP A 28 -1.09 -12.48 1.94
C ASP A 28 -1.54 -11.32 2.84
N GLU A 29 -2.28 -11.65 3.91
CA GLU A 29 -2.84 -10.66 4.83
C GLU A 29 -1.73 -9.85 5.51
N THR A 30 -0.60 -10.47 5.86
CA THR A 30 0.57 -9.78 6.45
C THR A 30 1.13 -8.75 5.47
N PHE A 31 1.12 -9.04 4.17
CA PHE A 31 1.56 -8.09 3.15
C PHE A 31 0.60 -6.91 3.04
N ILE A 32 -0.71 -7.17 3.09
CA ILE A 32 -1.73 -6.13 3.06
C ILE A 32 -1.63 -5.24 4.32
N GLU A 33 -1.45 -5.83 5.50
CA GLU A 33 -1.25 -5.10 6.75
C GLU A 33 -0.01 -4.18 6.69
N MET A 34 1.11 -4.67 6.15
CA MET A 34 2.30 -3.82 5.96
C MET A 34 2.04 -2.61 5.06
N LEU A 35 1.19 -2.75 4.03
CA LEU A 35 0.81 -1.63 3.17
C LEU A 35 -0.10 -0.65 3.90
N ILE A 36 -1.03 -1.14 4.73
CA ILE A 36 -1.91 -0.30 5.55
C ILE A 36 -1.08 0.50 6.56
N ASP A 37 -0.14 -0.13 7.25
CA ASP A 37 0.74 0.54 8.22
C ASP A 37 1.56 1.66 7.58
N GLU A 38 2.09 1.43 6.37
CA GLU A 38 2.83 2.44 5.64
C GLU A 38 1.92 3.59 5.16
N ILE A 39 0.68 3.30 4.74
CA ILE A 39 -0.33 4.28 4.34
C ILE A 39 -0.72 5.18 5.53
N GLU A 40 -0.92 4.60 6.70
CA GLU A 40 -1.22 5.33 7.94
C GLU A 40 -0.01 6.15 8.40
N SER A 41 1.20 5.59 8.33
CA SER A 41 2.46 6.28 8.65
C SER A 41 2.67 7.55 7.82
N ARG A 42 2.25 7.53 6.54
CA ARG A 42 2.29 8.69 5.64
C ARG A 42 1.13 9.66 5.81
N GLY A 43 0.13 9.32 6.62
CA GLY A 43 -1.06 10.15 6.86
C GLY A 43 -2.03 10.22 5.67
N ILE A 44 -1.97 9.24 4.77
CA ILE A 44 -2.81 9.17 3.55
C ILE A 44 -3.92 8.11 3.66
N GLY A 45 -4.20 7.59 4.86
CA GLY A 45 -5.26 6.60 5.14
C GLY A 45 -6.67 7.02 4.68
N SER A 46 -6.93 8.33 4.62
CA SER A 46 -8.20 8.84 4.09
C SER A 46 -8.45 8.44 2.62
N LEU A 47 -7.40 8.17 1.84
CA LEU A 47 -7.48 7.75 0.43
C LEU A 47 -7.94 6.30 0.26
N ILE A 48 -7.69 5.43 1.24
CA ILE A 48 -8.18 4.04 1.20
C ILE A 48 -9.62 3.92 1.74
N CYS A 49 -9.99 4.71 2.75
CA CYS A 49 -11.34 4.69 3.31
C CYS A 49 -12.42 5.19 2.34
N SER A 50 -12.06 6.10 1.43
CA SER A 50 -12.99 6.65 0.44
C SER A 50 -13.37 5.67 -0.68
N TYR A 51 -12.66 4.53 -0.82
CA TYR A 51 -12.97 3.51 -1.81
C TYR A 51 -14.13 2.58 -1.40
N VAL A 52 -14.58 2.63 -0.14
CA VAL A 52 -15.59 1.70 0.43
C VAL A 52 -16.97 2.36 0.64
N SER A 53 -17.30 3.44 -0.09
CA SER A 53 -18.64 4.08 -0.07
C SER A 53 -19.47 3.77 -1.31
#